data_AF-A0A7J6VAH0-F1
#
_entry.id   AF-A0A7J6VAH0-F1
#
_cell.length_a   1.000
_cell.length_b   1.000
_cell.length_c   1.000
_cell.angle_alpha   90.00
_cell.angle_beta   90.00
_cell.angle_gamma   90.00
#
_symmetry.space_group_name_H-M   'P 1'
#
loop_
_entity.id
_entity.type
_entity.pdbx_description
1 polymer ?
#
loop_
_entity_poly.entity_id
_entity_poly.type
_entity_poly.pdbx_seq_one_letter_code
_entity_poly.pdbx_strand_id
1 'polypeptide(L)'
;MVKHMQACKLNLPHSLRSSLEVNSLLFEPLSNTLALMHSDSSILLFPSLSPFSSPSTQSQTLIPPFSSSSCFLRLQSTPNSSHTRVLFLVAGPRHGDSRVLLRFWILQKTNISTFVKAKVSCNQKGFVCDDKIGVLVDLSHGISVKLAASVNVFALHSVSARKIWVFAAKMVGDEEDSVSVKLMKCAVIDCTVPICSITVFLGFLILGECNGVRVFPLRHIINGKMKKQRDYARKKEKKIVLHNCEACLENRECGSSDKNCKSVVKSQSVDDGFRGKNTAFEGSVEGFSSGNTGKTEMNNPASKHKTLKMKQESSAGGTFFVGFTIQEAQCQKSNTNQLFPVKAVSIHSLSQKKFLILDSVGELHLLDMYSMSPGSEISGRMRRLSHIMKVQMLAVHPDISRTQTFWVSDGLHSVHAMSVSDVEVPLNENEKSENEEKQLRISATQGVFASERIQDLIPLSTNAILMLGQGNIYAYAIS
;
A
#
# COMPACT_ATOMS: atom_id res chain seq x y z
N MET A 1 18.31 1.28 35.64
CA MET A 1 18.96 0.97 34.35
C MET A 1 19.26 2.30 33.68
N VAL A 2 20.53 2.66 33.52
CA VAL A 2 20.94 3.90 32.84
C VAL A 2 20.79 3.67 31.35
N LYS A 3 19.97 4.49 30.68
CA LYS A 3 19.88 4.46 29.21
C LYS A 3 21.02 5.30 28.66
N HIS A 4 21.78 4.76 27.71
CA HIS A 4 22.84 5.50 27.04
C HIS A 4 22.32 6.05 25.71
N MET A 5 22.66 7.29 25.41
CA MET A 5 22.32 7.92 24.14
C MET A 5 23.60 8.12 23.34
N GLN A 6 23.65 7.56 22.14
CA GLN A 6 24.73 7.76 21.18
C GLN A 6 24.25 8.67 20.06
N ALA A 7 25.07 9.65 19.70
CA ALA A 7 24.83 10.56 18.59
C ALA A 7 26.05 10.60 17.67
N CYS A 8 25.82 10.57 16.36
CA CYS A 8 26.87 10.65 15.35
C CYS A 8 26.42 11.58 14.23
N LYS A 9 27.27 12.55 13.87
CA LYS A 9 27.09 13.34 12.64
C LYS A 9 27.59 12.52 11.46
N LEU A 10 26.75 12.28 10.46
CA LEU A 10 27.18 11.59 9.25
C LEU A 10 27.99 12.54 8.38
N ASN A 11 29.29 12.29 8.32
CA ASN A 11 30.16 12.89 7.31
C ASN A 11 29.98 12.11 6.02
N LEU A 12 28.91 12.42 5.29
CA LEU A 12 28.76 11.90 3.95
C LEU A 12 29.88 12.49 3.09
N PRO A 13 30.57 11.68 2.27
CA PRO A 13 31.57 12.20 1.37
C PRO A 13 30.93 13.33 0.58
N HIS A 14 31.56 14.51 0.62
CA HIS A 14 31.07 15.69 -0.06
C HIS A 14 30.56 15.26 -1.43
N SER A 15 29.26 15.48 -1.68
CA SER A 15 28.73 15.40 -3.03
C SER A 15 29.74 16.13 -3.91
N LEU A 16 30.09 15.55 -5.06
CA LEU A 16 31.11 16.10 -5.98
C LEU A 16 30.84 17.57 -6.41
N ARG A 17 29.75 18.18 -5.91
CA ARG A 17 29.32 19.56 -6.06
C ARG A 17 28.96 20.12 -4.68
N SER A 18 29.78 21.02 -4.16
CA SER A 18 29.67 21.66 -2.84
C SER A 18 28.39 22.46 -2.57
N SER A 19 27.43 22.51 -3.51
CA SER A 19 26.18 23.25 -3.42
C SER A 19 24.90 22.39 -3.37
N LEU A 20 25.01 21.06 -3.47
CA LEU A 20 23.82 20.19 -3.47
C LEU A 20 23.39 19.86 -2.04
N GLU A 21 22.20 20.36 -1.67
CA GLU A 21 21.53 20.03 -0.42
C GLU A 21 20.76 18.71 -0.53
N VAL A 22 20.68 17.96 0.57
CA VAL A 22 19.87 16.74 0.67
C VAL A 22 18.44 17.14 1.03
N ASN A 23 17.47 16.77 0.20
CA ASN A 23 16.05 17.11 0.38
C ASN A 23 15.26 16.01 1.10
N SER A 24 15.62 14.75 0.90
CA SER A 24 14.92 13.62 1.51
C SER A 24 15.82 12.40 1.61
N LEU A 25 15.47 11.54 2.55
CA LEU A 25 16.15 10.29 2.81
C LEU A 25 15.25 9.11 2.44
N LEU A 26 15.82 7.95 2.15
CA LEU A 26 15.13 6.66 2.20
C LEU A 26 16.07 5.62 2.78
N PHE A 27 15.55 4.70 3.59
CA PHE A 27 16.35 3.63 4.18
C PHE A 27 15.64 2.29 4.07
N GLU A 28 16.41 1.27 3.73
CA GLU A 28 15.95 -0.12 3.81
C GLU A 28 16.71 -0.83 4.95
N PRO A 29 15.99 -1.27 6.00
CA PRO A 29 16.61 -1.74 7.24
C PRO A 29 17.18 -3.17 7.20
N LEU A 30 16.71 -4.06 6.32
CA LEU A 30 17.26 -5.42 6.23
C LEU A 30 18.63 -5.46 5.55
N SER A 31 18.86 -4.53 4.63
CA SER A 31 20.11 -4.38 3.88
C SER A 31 20.99 -3.26 4.43
N ASN A 32 20.46 -2.45 5.35
CA ASN A 32 21.06 -1.20 5.82
C ASN A 32 21.43 -0.27 4.66
N THR A 33 20.61 -0.22 3.61
CA THR A 33 20.88 0.65 2.44
C THR A 33 20.25 2.02 2.64
N LEU A 34 20.97 3.06 2.24
CA LEU A 34 20.54 4.45 2.35
C LEU A 34 20.50 5.07 0.96
N ALA A 35 19.45 5.84 0.68
CA ALA A 35 19.38 6.69 -0.48
C ALA A 35 19.19 8.14 -0.05
N LEU A 36 19.94 9.04 -0.66
CA LEU A 36 19.86 10.49 -0.45
C LEU A 36 19.39 11.15 -1.73
N MET A 37 18.27 11.86 -1.68
CA MET A 37 17.83 12.67 -2.80
C MET A 37 18.35 14.10 -2.65
N HIS A 38 19.06 14.59 -3.67
CA HIS A 38 19.57 15.95 -3.70
C HIS A 38 18.56 16.94 -4.29
N SER A 39 18.80 18.23 -4.09
CA SER A 39 17.98 19.33 -4.62
C SER A 39 17.86 19.36 -6.15
N ASP A 40 18.85 18.82 -6.88
CA ASP A 40 18.81 18.66 -8.34
C ASP A 40 18.05 17.39 -8.80
N SER A 41 17.39 16.69 -7.88
CA SER A 41 16.69 15.42 -8.13
C SER A 41 17.61 14.27 -8.59
N SER A 42 18.92 14.37 -8.35
CA SER A 42 19.83 13.22 -8.36
C SER A 42 19.69 12.41 -7.06
N ILE A 43 20.05 11.13 -7.11
CA ILE A 43 19.97 10.26 -5.92
C ILE A 43 21.31 9.57 -5.72
N LEU A 44 21.88 9.68 -4.52
CA LEU A 44 23.08 8.97 -4.12
C LEU A 44 22.71 7.74 -3.30
N LEU A 45 23.16 6.56 -3.73
CA LEU A 45 22.91 5.29 -3.07
C LEU A 45 24.13 4.79 -2.31
N PHE A 46 23.88 4.40 -1.06
CA PHE A 46 24.83 3.73 -0.18
C PHE A 46 24.38 2.28 0.04
N PRO A 47 25.22 1.29 -0.31
CA PRO A 47 24.89 -0.13 -0.25
C PRO A 47 24.88 -0.69 1.18
N SER A 48 25.52 0.00 2.12
CA SER A 48 25.48 -0.33 3.54
C SER A 48 25.81 0.90 4.37
N LEU A 49 25.01 1.16 5.40
CA LEU A 49 25.17 2.24 6.35
C LEU A 49 25.42 1.65 7.75
N SER A 50 26.53 2.06 8.35
CA SER A 50 26.89 1.72 9.73
C SER A 50 27.28 3.02 10.47
N PRO A 51 26.30 3.83 10.89
CA PRO A 51 26.56 5.21 11.31
C PRO A 51 27.36 5.29 12.63
N PHE A 52 27.41 4.21 13.40
CA PHE A 52 28.11 4.12 14.68
C PHE A 52 29.41 3.30 14.61
N SER A 53 29.88 2.97 13.40
CA SER A 53 31.12 2.21 13.18
C SER A 53 32.16 3.08 12.47
N SER A 54 33.44 2.71 12.60
CA SER A 54 34.54 3.39 11.90
C SER A 54 34.30 3.44 10.39
N PRO A 55 34.68 4.54 9.70
CA PRO A 55 34.39 4.71 8.28
C PRO A 55 35.10 3.62 7.46
N SER A 56 34.33 2.75 6.82
CA SER A 56 34.82 1.93 5.72
C SER A 56 34.69 2.73 4.42
N THR A 57 35.53 2.42 3.43
CA THR A 57 35.41 2.94 2.06
C THR A 57 34.07 2.49 1.48
N GLN A 58 33.05 3.33 1.61
CA GLN A 58 31.71 3.05 1.10
C GLN A 58 31.66 3.33 -0.40
N SER A 59 31.47 2.28 -1.18
CA SER A 59 31.05 2.38 -2.57
C SER A 59 29.74 3.14 -2.67
N GLN A 60 29.63 4.01 -3.66
CA GLN A 60 28.43 4.81 -3.89
C GLN A 60 27.99 4.69 -5.34
N THR A 61 26.69 4.79 -5.56
CA THR A 61 26.11 4.81 -6.89
C THR A 61 25.27 6.06 -7.05
N LEU A 62 25.68 6.92 -7.99
CA LEU A 62 24.93 8.13 -8.35
C LEU A 62 23.91 7.81 -9.43
N ILE A 63 22.65 8.10 -9.15
CA ILE A 63 21.56 8.07 -10.12
C ILE A 63 21.39 9.48 -10.66
N PRO A 64 21.40 9.66 -12.00
CA PRO A 64 21.36 10.99 -12.59
C PRO A 64 19.99 11.67 -12.38
N PRO A 65 19.94 13.01 -12.49
CA PRO A 65 18.77 13.85 -12.28
C PRO A 65 17.47 13.45 -12.98
N PHE A 66 16.42 14.23 -12.70
CA PHE A 66 15.03 14.01 -13.12
C PHE A 66 14.38 12.79 -12.46
N SER A 67 14.70 12.55 -11.18
CA SER A 67 14.01 11.58 -10.34
C SER A 67 12.87 12.27 -9.60
N SER A 68 11.61 11.87 -9.87
CA SER A 68 10.43 12.46 -9.22
C SER A 68 9.97 11.69 -8.00
N SER A 69 10.19 10.38 -7.98
CA SER A 69 9.87 9.53 -6.84
C SER A 69 10.74 8.28 -6.85
N SER A 70 11.07 7.77 -5.68
CA SER A 70 11.91 6.59 -5.52
C SER A 70 11.44 5.74 -4.34
N CYS A 71 11.79 4.46 -4.35
CA CYS A 71 11.52 3.55 -3.24
C CYS A 71 12.42 2.31 -3.30
N PHE A 72 12.57 1.63 -2.16
CA PHE A 72 13.16 0.30 -2.11
C PHE A 72 12.11 -0.78 -2.32
N LEU A 73 12.44 -1.80 -3.11
CA LEU A 73 11.65 -3.00 -3.34
C LEU A 73 12.49 -4.21 -2.96
N ARG A 74 11.94 -5.08 -2.11
CA ARG A 74 12.56 -6.36 -1.79
C ARG A 74 12.06 -7.42 -2.76
N LEU A 75 12.98 -8.16 -3.37
CA LEU A 75 12.65 -9.34 -4.16
C LEU A 75 12.93 -10.61 -3.38
N GLN A 76 11.96 -11.51 -3.37
CA GLN A 76 12.04 -12.85 -2.79
C GLN A 76 11.68 -13.86 -3.87
N SER A 77 12.60 -14.79 -4.17
CA SER A 77 12.36 -15.84 -5.18
C SER A 77 11.27 -16.81 -4.76
N THR A 78 11.28 -17.23 -3.49
CA THR A 78 10.27 -18.10 -2.90
C THR A 78 9.78 -17.51 -1.57
N PRO A 79 8.53 -17.81 -1.17
CA PRO A 79 8.05 -17.45 0.15
C PRO A 79 8.99 -18.06 1.21
N ASN A 80 9.53 -17.23 2.11
CA ASN A 80 10.48 -17.60 3.16
C ASN A 80 11.93 -17.93 2.69
N SER A 81 12.32 -17.56 1.48
CA SER A 81 13.74 -17.64 1.09
C SER A 81 14.59 -16.66 1.90
N SER A 82 15.77 -17.11 2.35
CA SER A 82 16.83 -16.24 2.85
C SER A 82 17.46 -15.38 1.73
N HIS A 83 17.30 -15.79 0.47
CA HIS A 83 17.81 -15.06 -0.69
C HIS A 83 16.87 -13.92 -1.03
N THR A 84 17.07 -12.81 -0.34
CA THR A 84 16.41 -11.54 -0.63
C THR A 84 17.38 -10.62 -1.37
N ARG A 85 16.91 -10.01 -2.45
CA ARG A 85 17.64 -8.95 -3.16
C ARG A 85 16.93 -7.62 -2.96
N VAL A 86 17.69 -6.55 -2.86
CA VAL A 86 17.16 -5.20 -2.72
C VAL A 86 17.29 -4.49 -4.05
N LEU A 87 16.17 -3.98 -4.55
CA LEU A 87 16.10 -3.11 -5.70
C LEU A 87 15.79 -1.70 -5.25
N PHE A 88 16.45 -0.73 -5.86
CA PHE A 88 16.08 0.67 -5.79
C PHE A 88 15.39 1.08 -7.09
N LEU A 89 14.16 1.55 -6.95
CA LEU A 89 13.31 1.97 -8.06
C LEU A 89 13.26 3.49 -8.10
N VAL A 90 13.36 4.03 -9.30
CA VAL A 90 13.22 5.47 -9.54
C VAL A 90 12.24 5.70 -10.68
N ALA A 91 11.26 6.56 -10.44
CA ALA A 91 10.35 7.08 -11.44
C ALA A 91 10.68 8.54 -11.75
N GLY A 92 10.65 8.90 -13.03
CA GLY A 92 10.84 10.27 -13.48
C GLY A 92 10.25 10.51 -14.86
N PRO A 93 10.14 11.77 -15.30
CA PRO A 93 9.75 12.09 -16.66
C PRO A 93 10.83 11.63 -17.65
N ARG A 94 10.40 11.22 -18.85
CA ARG A 94 11.31 11.03 -19.98
C ARG A 94 11.47 12.36 -20.71
N HIS A 95 12.70 12.76 -21.03
CA HIS A 95 12.94 14.00 -21.79
C HIS A 95 12.16 14.02 -23.10
N GLY A 96 11.39 15.10 -23.32
CA GLY A 96 10.64 15.34 -24.56
C GLY A 96 9.42 14.44 -24.75
N ASP A 97 8.95 13.77 -23.70
CA ASP A 97 7.86 12.81 -23.75
C ASP A 97 6.97 12.93 -22.51
N SER A 98 5.69 12.53 -22.61
CA SER A 98 4.74 12.54 -21.49
C SER A 98 4.80 11.27 -20.65
N ARG A 99 5.51 10.24 -21.12
CA ARG A 99 5.61 8.92 -20.46
C ARG A 99 6.49 8.94 -19.21
N VAL A 100 6.18 8.04 -18.28
CA VAL A 100 7.00 7.80 -17.08
C VAL A 100 8.16 6.85 -17.42
N LEU A 101 9.38 7.23 -17.06
CA LEU A 101 10.56 6.38 -17.12
C LEU A 101 10.81 5.75 -15.73
N LEU A 102 10.81 4.42 -15.69
CA LEU A 102 11.23 3.65 -14.52
C LEU A 102 12.67 3.13 -14.70
N ARG A 103 13.52 3.39 -13.71
CA ARG A 103 14.90 2.89 -13.63
C ARG A 103 15.03 1.97 -12.42
N PHE A 104 15.74 0.87 -12.60
CA PHE A 104 15.89 -0.19 -11.60
C PHE A 104 17.36 -0.41 -11.34
N TRP A 105 17.75 -0.35 -10.07
CA TRP A 105 19.11 -0.63 -9.61
C TRP A 105 19.04 -1.77 -8.60
N ILE A 106 19.85 -2.80 -8.77
CA ILE A 106 19.89 -3.94 -7.86
C ILE A 106 21.17 -3.88 -7.03
N LEU A 107 21.03 -4.14 -5.73
CA LEU A 107 22.16 -4.31 -4.84
C LEU A 107 22.82 -5.67 -5.10
N GLN A 108 24.05 -5.64 -5.59
CA GLN A 108 24.94 -6.78 -5.66
C GLN A 108 25.83 -6.81 -4.42
N LYS A 109 25.86 -7.96 -3.74
CA LYS A 109 26.73 -8.21 -2.59
C LYS A 109 27.82 -9.19 -3.03
N THR A 110 28.84 -8.66 -3.70
CA THR A 110 30.09 -9.39 -4.01
C THR A 110 31.16 -8.96 -3.00
N ASN A 111 32.44 -8.90 -3.39
CA ASN A 111 33.53 -8.36 -2.56
C ASN A 111 33.29 -6.89 -2.17
N ILE A 112 32.67 -6.10 -3.05
CA ILE A 112 32.27 -4.71 -2.78
C ILE A 112 30.79 -4.61 -3.08
N SER A 113 29.99 -4.33 -2.06
CA SER A 113 28.55 -4.16 -2.25
C SER A 113 28.30 -2.92 -3.11
N THR A 114 27.57 -3.04 -4.21
CA THR A 114 27.32 -1.91 -5.13
C THR A 114 25.93 -2.02 -5.74
N PHE A 115 25.38 -0.88 -6.16
CA PHE A 115 24.16 -0.87 -6.97
C PHE A 115 24.52 -0.87 -8.45
N VAL A 116 23.96 -1.82 -9.19
CA VAL A 116 24.11 -1.92 -10.64
C VAL A 116 22.74 -1.84 -11.30
N LYS A 117 22.70 -1.38 -12.55
CA LYS A 117 21.44 -1.27 -13.27
C LYS A 117 20.87 -2.67 -13.57
N ALA A 118 19.63 -2.92 -13.17
CA ALA A 118 18.98 -4.21 -13.42
C ALA A 118 18.45 -4.28 -14.86
N LYS A 119 18.59 -5.46 -15.48
CA LYS A 119 17.92 -5.78 -16.76
C LYS A 119 16.46 -6.09 -16.49
N VAL A 120 15.54 -5.46 -17.22
CA VAL A 120 14.11 -5.59 -16.94
C VAL A 120 13.35 -6.06 -18.16
N SER A 121 12.54 -7.10 -17.99
CA SER A 121 11.65 -7.63 -19.03
C SER A 121 10.18 -7.43 -18.65
N CYS A 122 9.38 -6.99 -19.63
CA CYS A 122 7.93 -6.90 -19.51
C CYS A 122 7.28 -7.18 -20.86
N ASN A 123 6.39 -8.18 -20.91
CA ASN A 123 5.77 -8.64 -22.16
C ASN A 123 4.32 -8.11 -22.32
N GLN A 124 3.91 -7.14 -21.50
CA GLN A 124 2.55 -6.60 -21.51
C GLN A 124 2.47 -5.31 -22.34
N LYS A 125 1.26 -4.97 -22.81
CA LYS A 125 1.02 -3.72 -23.55
C LYS A 125 1.22 -2.48 -22.65
N GLY A 126 1.73 -1.41 -23.27
CA GLY A 126 1.98 -0.12 -22.62
C GLY A 126 3.37 -0.01 -21.97
N PHE A 127 4.31 -0.85 -22.38
CA PHE A 127 5.69 -0.85 -21.89
C PHE A 127 6.68 -0.93 -23.05
N VAL A 128 7.78 -0.20 -22.93
CA VAL A 128 8.97 -0.38 -23.77
C VAL A 128 10.15 -0.54 -22.83
N CYS A 129 10.78 -1.73 -22.85
CA CYS A 129 11.95 -2.02 -22.04
C CYS A 129 13.21 -1.73 -22.86
N ASP A 130 14.09 -0.89 -22.33
CA ASP A 130 15.36 -0.52 -22.94
C ASP A 130 16.47 -0.70 -21.90
N ASP A 131 17.44 -1.56 -22.20
CA ASP A 131 18.53 -1.88 -21.28
C ASP A 131 19.41 -0.66 -20.94
N LYS A 132 19.53 0.32 -21.84
CA LYS A 132 20.33 1.54 -21.65
C LYS A 132 19.59 2.60 -20.86
N ILE A 133 18.27 2.73 -21.04
CA ILE A 133 17.48 3.82 -20.45
C ILE A 133 16.64 3.36 -19.24
N GLY A 134 16.02 2.19 -19.30
CA GLY A 134 15.06 1.68 -18.31
C GLY A 134 13.75 1.24 -18.95
N VAL A 135 12.66 1.26 -18.18
CA VAL A 135 11.33 0.88 -18.65
C VAL A 135 10.47 2.12 -18.86
N LEU A 136 10.07 2.37 -20.10
CA LEU A 136 9.07 3.39 -20.42
C LEU A 136 7.67 2.84 -20.18
N VAL A 137 6.90 3.57 -19.39
CA VAL A 137 5.52 3.25 -19.03
C VAL A 137 4.60 4.23 -19.74
N ASP A 138 3.62 3.70 -20.47
CA ASP A 138 2.59 4.48 -21.15
C ASP A 138 1.55 5.02 -20.15
N LEU A 139 2.03 5.92 -19.29
CA LEU A 139 1.30 6.62 -18.25
C LEU A 139 1.83 8.04 -18.22
N SER A 140 0.94 9.03 -18.28
CA SER A 140 1.35 10.44 -18.27
C SER A 140 1.95 10.80 -16.90
N HIS A 141 3.19 11.27 -16.84
CA HIS A 141 3.81 11.67 -15.57
C HIS A 141 3.15 12.94 -14.99
N GLY A 142 2.77 13.87 -15.88
CA GLY A 142 2.21 15.18 -15.51
C GLY A 142 3.03 15.90 -14.45
N ILE A 143 2.36 16.42 -13.40
CA ILE A 143 3.01 17.22 -12.35
C ILE A 143 3.76 16.34 -11.34
N SER A 144 3.27 15.13 -11.08
CA SER A 144 3.83 14.27 -10.04
C SER A 144 3.48 12.80 -10.23
N VAL A 145 4.46 11.95 -9.94
CA VAL A 145 4.31 10.52 -9.78
C VAL A 145 4.74 10.10 -8.39
N LYS A 146 4.09 9.08 -7.82
CA LYS A 146 4.46 8.52 -6.52
C LYS A 146 4.68 7.01 -6.64
N LEU A 147 5.78 6.53 -6.07
CA LEU A 147 6.08 5.12 -5.92
C LEU A 147 5.86 4.68 -4.47
N ALA A 148 5.34 3.47 -4.29
CA ALA A 148 5.35 2.76 -3.02
C ALA A 148 5.62 1.29 -3.27
N ALA A 149 6.50 0.68 -2.48
CA ALA A 149 6.94 -0.69 -2.69
C ALA A 149 7.09 -1.44 -1.37
N SER A 150 7.05 -2.77 -1.46
CA SER A 150 7.29 -3.65 -0.32
C SER A 150 8.06 -4.89 -0.77
N VAL A 151 7.48 -6.07 -0.62
CA VAL A 151 8.06 -7.35 -1.07
C VAL A 151 7.37 -7.78 -2.36
N ASN A 152 8.14 -7.95 -3.43
CA ASN A 152 7.71 -8.41 -4.77
C ASN A 152 6.63 -7.55 -5.45
N VAL A 153 6.17 -6.47 -4.82
CA VAL A 153 5.05 -5.65 -5.29
C VAL A 153 5.37 -4.18 -5.10
N PHE A 154 5.04 -3.38 -6.10
CA PHE A 154 5.06 -1.93 -6.00
C PHE A 154 3.86 -1.32 -6.74
N ALA A 155 3.54 -0.08 -6.39
CA ALA A 155 2.50 0.72 -7.01
C ALA A 155 3.10 2.02 -7.54
N LEU A 156 2.68 2.40 -8.75
CA LEU A 156 2.98 3.66 -9.40
C LEU A 156 1.68 4.46 -9.52
N HIS A 157 1.61 5.59 -8.82
CA HIS A 157 0.51 6.53 -8.91
C HIS A 157 0.91 7.69 -9.82
N SER A 158 0.13 7.92 -10.88
CA SER A 158 0.17 9.18 -11.64
C SER A 158 -1.01 10.05 -11.23
N VAL A 159 -0.69 11.21 -10.66
CA VAL A 159 -1.70 12.18 -10.22
C VAL A 159 -2.48 12.72 -11.42
N SER A 160 -1.76 13.06 -12.51
CA SER A 160 -2.38 13.64 -13.70
C SER A 160 -3.20 12.63 -14.50
N ALA A 161 -2.78 11.36 -14.54
CA ALA A 161 -3.56 10.30 -15.17
C ALA A 161 -4.74 9.81 -14.31
N ARG A 162 -4.79 10.21 -13.03
CA ARG A 162 -5.71 9.68 -12.00
C ARG A 162 -5.72 8.15 -12.00
N LYS A 163 -4.53 7.54 -12.02
CA LYS A 163 -4.37 6.09 -12.12
C LYS A 163 -3.27 5.59 -11.20
N ILE A 164 -3.53 4.45 -10.56
CA ILE A 164 -2.51 3.65 -9.89
C ILE A 164 -2.31 2.36 -10.66
N TRP A 165 -1.08 2.09 -11.07
CA TRP A 165 -0.69 0.81 -11.66
C TRP A 165 0.00 -0.01 -10.58
N VAL A 166 -0.51 -1.22 -10.34
CA VAL A 166 0.07 -2.18 -9.39
C VAL A 166 0.87 -3.22 -10.15
N PHE A 167 2.11 -3.40 -9.74
CA PHE A 167 3.07 -4.28 -10.37
C PHE A 167 3.53 -5.36 -9.41
N ALA A 168 3.64 -6.59 -9.92
CA ALA A 168 4.47 -7.62 -9.31
C ALA A 168 5.81 -7.69 -10.05
N ALA A 169 6.88 -7.86 -9.29
CA ALA A 169 8.23 -8.04 -9.77
C ALA A 169 8.76 -9.39 -9.30
N LYS A 170 9.48 -10.08 -10.18
CA LYS A 170 10.11 -11.38 -9.90
C LYS A 170 11.52 -11.38 -10.46
N MET A 171 12.44 -12.04 -9.76
CA MET A 171 13.76 -12.33 -10.31
C MET A 171 13.64 -13.43 -11.38
N VAL A 172 14.47 -13.33 -12.42
CA VAL A 172 14.58 -14.31 -13.49
C VAL A 172 16.06 -14.64 -13.69
N GLY A 173 16.35 -15.95 -13.66
CA GLY A 173 17.71 -16.50 -13.70
C GLY A 173 18.16 -17.01 -12.33
N ASP A 174 18.89 -18.12 -12.33
CA ASP A 174 19.50 -18.75 -11.15
C ASP A 174 20.98 -18.34 -10.97
N GLU A 175 21.55 -17.59 -11.92
CA GLU A 175 22.95 -17.17 -11.88
C GLU A 175 23.14 -15.90 -11.03
N GLU A 176 24.14 -15.95 -10.14
CA GLU A 176 24.33 -14.97 -9.07
C GLU A 176 24.66 -13.55 -9.56
N ASP A 177 25.14 -13.40 -10.80
CA ASP A 177 25.80 -12.18 -11.30
C ASP A 177 25.01 -11.34 -12.32
N SER A 178 24.04 -11.92 -13.06
CA SER A 178 23.21 -11.16 -14.02
C SER A 178 21.72 -11.23 -13.69
N VAL A 179 21.33 -10.55 -12.61
CA VAL A 179 19.95 -10.61 -12.12
C VAL A 179 19.02 -9.80 -13.03
N SER A 180 18.26 -10.52 -13.85
CA SER A 180 17.18 -9.95 -14.63
C SER A 180 15.88 -9.92 -13.81
N VAL A 181 15.05 -8.91 -14.04
CA VAL A 181 13.80 -8.67 -13.30
C VAL A 181 12.65 -8.74 -14.29
N LYS A 182 11.67 -9.60 -14.02
CA LYS A 182 10.43 -9.67 -14.79
C LYS A 182 9.34 -8.86 -14.09
N LEU A 183 8.78 -7.90 -14.82
CA LEU A 183 7.67 -7.09 -14.36
C LEU A 183 6.34 -7.59 -14.92
N MET A 184 5.33 -7.57 -14.07
CA MET A 184 3.95 -7.90 -14.40
C MET A 184 3.03 -6.81 -13.84
N LYS A 185 2.38 -6.05 -14.73
CA LYS A 185 1.24 -5.19 -14.43
C LYS A 185 0.04 -6.05 -14.03
N CYS A 186 -0.20 -6.10 -12.73
CA CYS A 186 -1.28 -6.87 -12.11
C CYS A 186 -2.61 -6.13 -12.20
N ALA A 187 -2.62 -4.83 -11.91
CA ALA A 187 -3.85 -4.05 -11.93
C ALA A 187 -3.66 -2.58 -12.29
N VAL A 188 -4.77 -1.96 -12.69
CA VAL A 188 -4.95 -0.53 -12.89
C VAL A 188 -6.16 -0.10 -12.06
N ILE A 189 -5.95 0.85 -11.16
CA ILE A 189 -6.98 1.46 -10.33
C ILE A 189 -7.22 2.86 -10.87
N ASP A 190 -8.43 3.14 -11.34
CA ASP A 190 -8.87 4.48 -11.74
C ASP A 190 -9.27 5.27 -10.49
N CYS A 191 -8.58 6.38 -10.23
CA CYS A 191 -8.77 7.22 -9.07
C CYS A 191 -9.92 8.22 -9.31
N THR A 192 -11.00 8.08 -8.54
CA THR A 192 -12.15 8.98 -8.57
C THR A 192 -11.97 10.16 -7.61
N VAL A 193 -11.18 9.97 -6.54
CA VAL A 193 -10.88 11.01 -5.55
C VAL A 193 -9.36 11.25 -5.43
N PRO A 194 -8.93 12.45 -4.99
CA PRO A 194 -7.52 12.75 -4.79
C PRO A 194 -6.88 11.85 -3.75
N ILE A 195 -5.68 11.36 -4.06
CA ILE A 195 -4.87 10.50 -3.18
C ILE A 195 -3.72 11.31 -2.58
N CYS A 196 -3.71 11.39 -1.25
CA CYS A 196 -2.76 12.19 -0.48
C CYS A 196 -1.48 11.39 -0.19
N SER A 197 -1.61 10.12 0.18
CA SER A 197 -0.50 9.20 0.46
C SER A 197 -0.76 7.81 -0.13
N ILE A 198 0.30 7.06 -0.39
CA ILE A 198 0.23 5.70 -0.91
C ILE A 198 1.25 4.83 -0.18
N THR A 199 0.80 3.71 0.38
CA THR A 199 1.66 2.77 1.10
C THR A 199 1.36 1.35 0.63
N VAL A 200 2.42 0.58 0.41
CA VAL A 200 2.34 -0.86 0.13
C VAL A 200 3.01 -1.58 1.28
N PHE A 201 2.29 -2.45 1.99
CA PHE A 201 2.86 -3.21 3.11
C PHE A 201 2.11 -4.51 3.35
N LEU A 202 2.86 -5.60 3.56
CA LEU A 202 2.37 -6.93 3.96
C LEU A 202 1.04 -7.36 3.32
N GLY A 203 0.96 -7.29 1.99
CA GLY A 203 -0.20 -7.77 1.24
C GLY A 203 -1.36 -6.77 1.15
N PHE A 204 -1.16 -5.53 1.57
CA PHE A 204 -2.11 -4.44 1.43
C PHE A 204 -1.51 -3.28 0.63
N LEU A 205 -2.34 -2.67 -0.21
CA LEU A 205 -2.13 -1.33 -0.75
C LEU A 205 -3.11 -0.41 -0.02
N ILE A 206 -2.60 0.62 0.65
CA ILE A 206 -3.40 1.57 1.42
C ILE A 206 -3.25 2.95 0.79
N LEU A 207 -4.38 3.59 0.51
CA LEU A 207 -4.47 4.91 -0.09
C LEU A 207 -4.96 5.89 0.97
N GLY A 208 -4.21 6.95 1.21
CA GLY A 208 -4.67 8.07 2.02
C GLY A 208 -5.58 8.96 1.20
N GLU A 209 -6.81 9.15 1.68
CA GLU A 209 -7.83 9.96 1.02
C GLU A 209 -8.22 11.12 1.94
N CYS A 210 -9.17 11.94 1.47
CA CYS A 210 -9.87 12.86 2.35
C CYS A 210 -10.73 12.06 3.34
N ASN A 211 -10.69 12.47 4.60
CA ASN A 211 -11.45 11.96 5.73
C ASN A 211 -11.17 10.49 6.11
N GLY A 212 -10.08 9.89 5.62
CA GLY A 212 -9.72 8.53 6.01
C GLY A 212 -8.77 7.84 5.05
N VAL A 213 -8.82 6.51 5.04
CA VAL A 213 -7.96 5.66 4.22
C VAL A 213 -8.76 4.56 3.53
N ARG A 214 -8.29 4.16 2.36
CA ARG A 214 -8.83 3.04 1.60
C ARG A 214 -7.85 1.89 1.52
N VAL A 215 -8.33 0.68 1.77
CA VAL A 215 -7.50 -0.52 1.84
C VAL A 215 -7.82 -1.46 0.68
N PHE A 216 -6.78 -1.93 -0.01
CA PHE A 216 -6.83 -2.88 -1.11
C PHE A 216 -6.04 -4.14 -0.76
N PRO A 217 -6.69 -5.31 -0.57
CA PRO A 217 -5.97 -6.56 -0.38
C PRO A 217 -5.29 -7.01 -1.67
N LEU A 218 -3.95 -7.03 -1.67
CA LEU A 218 -3.14 -7.33 -2.86
C LEU A 218 -3.28 -8.77 -3.35
N ARG A 219 -3.64 -9.72 -2.46
CA ARG A 219 -3.81 -11.13 -2.83
C ARG A 219 -4.82 -11.32 -3.97
N HIS A 220 -5.91 -10.55 -3.97
CA HIS A 220 -6.93 -10.63 -5.02
C HIS A 220 -6.48 -9.92 -6.31
N ILE A 221 -5.73 -8.83 -6.15
CA ILE A 221 -5.22 -7.99 -7.24
C ILE A 221 -4.15 -8.72 -8.05
N ILE A 222 -3.19 -9.35 -7.38
CA ILE A 222 -2.04 -10.00 -8.01
C ILE A 222 -2.43 -11.32 -8.67
N ASN A 223 -3.32 -12.08 -8.04
CA ASN A 223 -3.74 -13.39 -8.56
C ASN A 223 -4.76 -13.28 -9.70
N GLY A 224 -5.29 -12.09 -10.00
CA GLY A 224 -6.25 -11.86 -11.08
C GLY A 224 -7.61 -12.56 -10.90
N LYS A 225 -7.87 -13.13 -9.72
CA LYS A 225 -9.11 -13.84 -9.38
C LYS A 225 -9.99 -12.94 -8.52
N MET A 226 -10.86 -12.15 -9.14
CA MET A 226 -12.00 -11.56 -8.44
C MET A 226 -13.13 -12.60 -8.36
N LYS A 227 -13.54 -12.98 -7.14
CA LYS A 227 -14.83 -13.67 -6.97
C LYS A 227 -15.91 -12.64 -7.25
N LYS A 228 -16.75 -12.87 -8.26
CA LYS A 228 -17.99 -12.09 -8.42
C LYS A 228 -18.85 -12.33 -7.18
N GLN A 229 -19.21 -11.27 -6.47
CA GLN A 229 -20.24 -11.33 -5.44
C GLN A 229 -21.52 -11.78 -6.15
N ARG A 230 -22.06 -12.95 -5.80
CA ARG A 230 -23.43 -13.31 -6.17
C ARG A 230 -24.32 -12.48 -5.25
N ASP A 231 -25.22 -11.71 -5.83
CA ASP A 231 -26.24 -10.96 -5.10
C ASP A 231 -27.13 -11.91 -4.28
N TYR A 232 -26.74 -12.18 -3.03
CA TYR A 232 -27.62 -12.77 -2.02
C TYR A 232 -28.40 -11.66 -1.32
N ALA A 233 -29.19 -10.91 -2.09
CA ALA A 233 -30.11 -9.91 -1.56
C ALA A 233 -31.40 -9.84 -2.41
N ARG A 234 -31.96 -10.98 -2.80
CA ARG A 234 -33.34 -11.09 -3.32
C ARG A 234 -33.97 -12.44 -2.97
N LYS A 235 -34.31 -12.65 -1.70
CA LYS A 235 -35.47 -13.48 -1.23
C LYS A 235 -35.53 -13.53 0.30
N LYS A 236 -36.00 -12.46 0.94
CA LYS A 236 -36.78 -12.55 2.18
C LYS A 236 -37.57 -11.26 2.47
N GLU A 237 -38.23 -10.75 1.45
CA GLU A 237 -39.42 -9.91 1.66
C GLU A 237 -40.59 -10.61 0.97
N LYS A 238 -41.18 -11.59 1.67
CA LYS A 238 -42.62 -11.83 1.50
C LYS A 238 -43.29 -11.03 2.60
N LYS A 239 -43.67 -9.82 2.18
CA LYS A 239 -44.71 -8.94 2.70
C LYS A 239 -45.69 -9.71 3.61
N ILE A 240 -45.62 -9.39 4.90
CA ILE A 240 -46.74 -9.59 5.82
C ILE A 240 -47.86 -8.71 5.28
N VAL A 241 -48.89 -9.34 4.72
CA VAL A 241 -50.17 -8.68 4.43
C VAL A 241 -51.15 -9.24 5.44
N LEU A 242 -51.52 -8.38 6.39
CA LEU A 242 -52.69 -8.58 7.25
C LEU A 242 -53.92 -8.75 6.36
N HIS A 243 -54.72 -9.78 6.63
CA HIS A 243 -56.16 -9.73 6.43
C HIS A 243 -56.82 -10.29 7.70
N ASN A 244 -57.69 -9.48 8.30
CA ASN A 244 -58.47 -9.79 9.50
C ASN A 244 -59.69 -10.66 9.16
N CYS A 245 -60.09 -11.47 10.16
CA CYS A 245 -61.40 -12.08 10.46
C CYS A 245 -62.02 -13.03 9.40
N GLU A 246 -62.74 -14.11 9.72
CA GLU A 246 -63.47 -14.52 10.93
C GLU A 246 -63.78 -16.05 10.81
N ALA A 247 -64.03 -16.68 11.96
CA ALA A 247 -64.80 -17.92 12.26
C ALA A 247 -65.00 -19.02 11.18
N CYS A 248 -64.68 -20.29 11.52
CA CYS A 248 -65.68 -21.34 11.80
C CYS A 248 -65.06 -22.73 12.07
N LEU A 249 -65.87 -23.53 12.75
CA LEU A 249 -65.66 -24.79 13.46
C LEU A 249 -65.44 -26.04 12.57
N GLU A 250 -64.83 -27.05 13.21
CA GLU A 250 -65.13 -28.49 13.16
C GLU A 250 -64.73 -29.41 11.97
N ASN A 251 -63.96 -30.44 12.35
CA ASN A 251 -64.11 -31.87 12.09
C ASN A 251 -63.74 -32.56 10.74
N ARG A 252 -63.05 -33.69 10.94
CA ARG A 252 -63.04 -34.98 10.21
C ARG A 252 -62.09 -35.25 9.03
N GLU A 253 -61.13 -36.13 9.35
CA GLU A 253 -60.90 -37.49 8.79
C GLU A 253 -60.71 -37.78 7.29
N CYS A 254 -59.64 -38.57 7.08
CA CYS A 254 -59.54 -39.80 6.27
C CYS A 254 -59.13 -39.77 4.78
N GLY A 255 -58.22 -40.72 4.48
CA GLY A 255 -58.07 -41.42 3.19
C GLY A 255 -56.85 -40.96 2.38
N SER A 256 -55.74 -41.73 2.34
CA SER A 256 -55.51 -42.88 1.43
C SER A 256 -55.57 -42.42 -0.05
N SER A 257 -54.63 -42.66 -0.95
CA SER A 257 -53.58 -43.67 -1.10
C SER A 257 -52.72 -43.31 -2.34
N ASP A 258 -51.53 -43.89 -2.39
CA ASP A 258 -50.94 -44.54 -3.56
C ASP A 258 -50.39 -43.80 -4.80
N LYS A 259 -49.14 -44.20 -5.08
CA LYS A 259 -48.56 -44.59 -6.38
C LYS A 259 -48.03 -43.49 -7.31
N ASN A 260 -46.73 -43.23 -7.12
CA ASN A 260 -45.64 -43.62 -8.05
C ASN A 260 -45.99 -43.66 -9.55
N CYS A 261 -45.33 -42.80 -10.35
CA CYS A 261 -44.84 -43.19 -11.67
C CYS A 261 -43.75 -42.21 -12.15
N LYS A 262 -42.54 -42.74 -12.31
CA LYS A 262 -41.47 -42.16 -13.14
C LYS A 262 -41.81 -42.42 -14.61
N SER A 263 -41.63 -41.44 -15.49
CA SER A 263 -41.11 -41.74 -16.83
C SER A 263 -40.31 -40.57 -17.39
N VAL A 264 -39.22 -40.96 -18.03
CA VAL A 264 -38.27 -40.17 -18.81
C VAL A 264 -38.83 -40.06 -20.22
N VAL A 265 -38.61 -38.94 -20.93
CA VAL A 265 -38.14 -38.86 -22.34
C VAL A 265 -37.98 -37.39 -22.77
N LYS A 266 -36.91 -37.16 -23.55
CA LYS A 266 -36.41 -35.91 -24.15
C LYS A 266 -37.09 -35.57 -25.49
N SER A 267 -36.77 -34.37 -25.98
CA SER A 267 -36.74 -33.82 -27.37
C SER A 267 -37.90 -32.87 -27.71
N GLN A 268 -37.63 -31.55 -27.84
CA GLN A 268 -37.38 -30.76 -29.08
C GLN A 268 -38.60 -30.83 -30.01
N SER A 269 -39.20 -29.76 -30.57
CA SER A 269 -38.89 -28.34 -30.87
C SER A 269 -40.23 -27.72 -31.34
N VAL A 270 -40.48 -26.41 -31.22
CA VAL A 270 -40.59 -25.37 -32.29
C VAL A 270 -41.53 -24.32 -31.65
N ASP A 271 -41.06 -23.14 -31.25
CA ASP A 271 -40.95 -21.86 -31.99
C ASP A 271 -42.27 -21.09 -32.23
N ASP A 272 -42.13 -19.75 -32.21
CA ASP A 272 -43.12 -18.65 -32.31
C ASP A 272 -44.00 -18.35 -31.07
N GLY A 273 -44.09 -17.12 -30.56
CA GLY A 273 -43.50 -15.84 -30.99
C GLY A 273 -44.03 -14.66 -30.16
N PHE A 274 -43.44 -13.49 -30.41
CA PHE A 274 -43.86 -12.11 -30.08
C PHE A 274 -43.21 -11.33 -28.91
N ARG A 275 -42.19 -10.55 -29.34
CA ARG A 275 -42.06 -9.06 -29.30
C ARG A 275 -42.03 -8.30 -27.97
N GLY A 276 -40.93 -7.54 -27.83
CA GLY A 276 -40.88 -6.24 -27.16
C GLY A 276 -39.53 -5.54 -27.36
N LYS A 277 -39.44 -4.67 -28.37
CA LYS A 277 -38.28 -3.80 -28.69
C LYS A 277 -38.03 -2.75 -27.57
N ASN A 278 -36.76 -2.38 -27.35
CA ASN A 278 -36.22 -1.05 -27.67
C ASN A 278 -34.71 -0.90 -27.31
N THR A 279 -33.91 -0.62 -28.34
CA THR A 279 -32.78 0.35 -28.48
C THR A 279 -31.89 0.66 -27.25
N ALA A 280 -30.63 0.24 -27.21
CA ALA A 280 -29.43 0.78 -27.90
C ALA A 280 -28.76 1.96 -27.16
N PHE A 281 -27.63 1.68 -26.49
CA PHE A 281 -26.49 2.60 -26.41
C PHE A 281 -25.19 1.78 -26.46
N GLU A 282 -24.24 2.31 -27.22
CA GLU A 282 -23.17 1.65 -27.94
C GLU A 282 -21.92 1.49 -27.06
N GLY A 283 -21.39 0.26 -26.99
CA GLY A 283 -20.12 -0.06 -26.33
C GLY A 283 -19.24 -0.82 -27.30
N SER A 284 -18.32 -0.12 -27.95
CA SER A 284 -17.40 -0.68 -28.94
C SER A 284 -16.57 -1.83 -28.35
N VAL A 285 -16.79 -3.02 -28.91
CA VAL A 285 -15.98 -4.22 -28.74
C VAL A 285 -15.38 -4.51 -30.11
N GLU A 286 -14.15 -4.09 -30.34
CA GLU A 286 -13.42 -4.51 -31.54
C GLU A 286 -12.77 -5.88 -31.30
N GLY A 287 -13.34 -6.89 -31.96
CA GLY A 287 -12.85 -8.25 -32.05
C GLY A 287 -11.99 -8.47 -33.30
N PHE A 288 -10.86 -9.13 -33.05
CA PHE A 288 -9.87 -9.81 -33.91
C PHE A 288 -10.24 -10.21 -35.36
N SER A 289 -9.22 -10.23 -36.23
CA SER A 289 -9.09 -11.23 -37.31
C SER A 289 -7.69 -11.87 -37.30
N SER A 290 -7.62 -13.17 -37.04
CA SER A 290 -6.45 -14.02 -37.24
C SER A 290 -6.70 -14.90 -38.47
N GLY A 291 -5.85 -14.75 -39.50
CA GLY A 291 -5.80 -15.68 -40.63
C GLY A 291 -5.03 -16.95 -40.22
N ASN A 292 -5.67 -18.10 -40.39
CA ASN A 292 -5.09 -19.43 -40.18
C ASN A 292 -4.26 -19.85 -41.40
N THR A 293 -3.04 -20.34 -41.17
CA THR A 293 -2.48 -21.50 -41.89
C THR A 293 -1.58 -22.26 -40.92
N GLY A 294 -1.86 -23.55 -40.76
CA GLY A 294 -1.41 -24.35 -39.61
C GLY A 294 0.02 -24.86 -39.65
N LYS A 295 0.48 -25.32 -38.49
CA LYS A 295 0.98 -26.69 -38.22
C LYS A 295 1.28 -26.81 -36.72
N THR A 296 1.18 -28.04 -36.24
CA THR A 296 1.00 -28.49 -34.86
C THR A 296 2.18 -28.12 -33.95
N GLU A 297 1.97 -27.21 -32.99
CA GLU A 297 2.88 -26.98 -31.86
C GLU A 297 2.27 -27.55 -30.58
N MET A 298 3.05 -28.38 -29.89
CA MET A 298 2.77 -28.86 -28.54
C MET A 298 3.04 -27.70 -27.55
N ASN A 299 2.11 -26.75 -27.47
CA ASN A 299 2.22 -25.59 -26.59
C ASN A 299 1.43 -25.80 -25.30
N ASN A 300 2.14 -25.97 -24.18
CA ASN A 300 1.59 -25.70 -22.86
C ASN A 300 1.15 -24.22 -22.82
N PRO A 301 -0.13 -23.88 -22.55
CA PRO A 301 -0.57 -22.50 -22.57
C PRO A 301 -0.04 -21.78 -21.33
N ALA A 302 1.03 -21.00 -21.51
CA ALA A 302 1.41 -19.97 -20.55
C ALA A 302 0.20 -19.05 -20.34
N SER A 303 -0.52 -19.25 -19.23
CA SER A 303 -1.69 -18.45 -18.89
C SER A 303 -1.31 -16.96 -18.86
N LYS A 304 -1.75 -16.21 -19.87
CA LYS A 304 -1.52 -14.76 -19.96
C LYS A 304 -2.17 -14.12 -18.74
N HIS A 305 -1.37 -13.68 -17.76
CA HIS A 305 -1.87 -12.94 -16.60
C HIS A 305 -2.58 -11.66 -17.09
N LYS A 306 -3.90 -11.65 -16.98
CA LYS A 306 -4.76 -10.53 -17.39
C LYS A 306 -4.65 -9.42 -16.36
N THR A 307 -4.29 -8.21 -16.80
CA THR A 307 -4.32 -7.02 -15.95
C THR A 307 -5.76 -6.72 -15.52
N LEU A 308 -5.98 -6.58 -14.22
CA LEU A 308 -7.27 -6.23 -13.63
C LEU A 308 -7.50 -4.72 -13.71
N LYS A 309 -8.68 -4.28 -14.16
CA LYS A 309 -9.08 -2.86 -14.11
C LYS A 309 -10.14 -2.70 -13.02
N MET A 310 -9.99 -1.69 -12.17
CA MET A 310 -10.94 -1.39 -11.10
C MET A 310 -11.05 0.11 -10.87
N LYS A 311 -12.17 0.55 -10.30
CA LYS A 311 -12.34 1.92 -9.81
C LYS A 311 -11.97 1.97 -8.33
N GLN A 312 -11.44 3.10 -7.88
CA GLN A 312 -11.06 3.33 -6.49
C GLN A 312 -12.21 3.06 -5.50
N GLU A 313 -13.42 3.52 -5.79
CA GLU A 313 -14.59 3.35 -4.92
C GLU A 313 -15.29 2.00 -5.02
N SER A 314 -14.87 1.14 -5.96
CA SER A 314 -15.46 -0.18 -6.11
C SER A 314 -15.24 -1.00 -4.84
N SER A 315 -16.27 -1.68 -4.34
CA SER A 315 -16.16 -2.71 -3.27
C SER A 315 -15.62 -4.05 -3.79
N ALA A 316 -15.45 -4.17 -5.11
CA ALA A 316 -14.94 -5.39 -5.73
C ALA A 316 -13.53 -5.75 -5.25
N GLY A 317 -13.35 -7.01 -4.85
CA GLY A 317 -12.05 -7.54 -4.44
C GLY A 317 -11.74 -7.36 -2.94
N GLY A 318 -12.74 -7.05 -2.11
CA GLY A 318 -12.57 -6.90 -0.66
C GLY A 318 -11.96 -5.55 -0.27
N THR A 319 -12.19 -4.53 -1.09
CA THR A 319 -11.76 -3.15 -0.89
C THR A 319 -12.73 -2.45 0.03
N PHE A 320 -12.22 -1.68 0.99
CA PHE A 320 -13.04 -0.95 1.95
C PHE A 320 -12.40 0.38 2.33
N PHE A 321 -13.24 1.33 2.74
CA PHE A 321 -12.83 2.64 3.23
C PHE A 321 -13.06 2.71 4.73
N VAL A 322 -12.11 3.28 5.46
CA VAL A 322 -12.22 3.53 6.90
C VAL A 322 -12.03 5.02 7.14
N GLY A 323 -13.10 5.67 7.59
CA GLY A 323 -13.09 7.10 7.91
C GLY A 323 -12.38 7.40 9.22
N PHE A 324 -11.94 8.64 9.38
CA PHE A 324 -11.49 9.15 10.68
C PHE A 324 -12.65 9.18 11.67
N THR A 325 -12.37 8.81 12.91
CA THR A 325 -13.35 8.92 14.00
C THR A 325 -13.51 10.38 14.38
N ILE A 326 -14.59 11.00 13.92
CA ILE A 326 -14.98 12.35 14.33
C ILE A 326 -15.62 12.22 15.72
N GLN A 327 -14.93 12.69 16.75
CA GLN A 327 -15.54 12.79 18.07
C GLN A 327 -16.40 14.05 18.09
N GLU A 328 -17.72 13.89 18.10
CA GLU A 328 -18.67 14.97 18.36
C GLU A 328 -18.57 15.40 19.83
N ALA A 329 -17.47 16.04 20.19
CA ALA A 329 -17.31 16.66 21.51
C ALA A 329 -16.83 18.11 21.28
N GLN A 330 -17.76 19.03 21.48
CA GLN A 330 -17.62 20.49 21.38
C GLN A 330 -17.58 21.09 19.97
N CYS A 331 -18.63 20.85 19.17
CA CYS A 331 -19.14 21.93 18.31
C CYS A 331 -19.86 22.97 19.18
N GLN A 332 -19.09 23.75 19.96
CA GLN A 332 -19.60 25.02 20.45
C GLN A 332 -19.68 25.99 19.27
N LYS A 333 -20.92 26.29 18.91
CA LYS A 333 -21.42 27.39 18.08
C LYS A 333 -20.34 28.40 17.66
N SER A 334 -19.85 28.25 16.44
CA SER A 334 -19.47 29.42 15.63
C SER A 334 -20.01 29.21 14.23
N ASN A 335 -20.95 30.07 13.85
CA ASN A 335 -21.46 30.16 12.49
C ASN A 335 -20.31 30.62 11.58
N THR A 336 -20.26 30.06 10.37
CA THR A 336 -19.24 30.21 9.34
C THR A 336 -17.88 29.58 9.67
N ASN A 337 -17.61 28.41 9.08
CA ASN A 337 -16.40 28.14 8.28
C ASN A 337 -16.48 26.72 7.71
N GLN A 338 -16.31 26.59 6.39
CA GLN A 338 -16.17 25.30 5.72
C GLN A 338 -15.10 24.47 6.45
N LEU A 339 -15.50 23.37 7.09
CA LEU A 339 -14.54 22.38 7.58
C LEU A 339 -13.86 21.77 6.34
N PHE A 340 -12.65 22.20 6.06
CA PHE A 340 -11.84 21.59 5.01
C PHE A 340 -11.63 20.11 5.34
N PRO A 341 -11.75 19.21 4.35
CA PRO A 341 -11.59 17.78 4.58
C PRO A 341 -10.18 17.48 5.06
N VAL A 342 -10.08 16.71 6.15
CA VAL A 342 -8.81 16.29 6.75
C VAL A 342 -8.20 15.19 5.90
N LYS A 343 -6.91 15.26 5.56
CA LYS A 343 -6.26 14.32 4.62
C LYS A 343 -5.37 13.34 5.37
N ALA A 344 -5.36 12.06 4.98
CA ALA A 344 -4.35 11.10 5.43
C ALA A 344 -3.01 11.32 4.70
N VAL A 345 -2.07 12.00 5.34
CA VAL A 345 -0.81 12.47 4.71
C VAL A 345 0.35 11.49 4.85
N SER A 346 0.37 10.66 5.89
CA SER A 346 1.34 9.58 6.05
C SER A 346 0.72 8.31 6.63
N ILE A 347 1.18 7.14 6.18
CA ILE A 347 0.66 5.83 6.57
C ILE A 347 1.84 4.89 6.78
N HIS A 348 2.02 4.43 8.01
CA HIS A 348 3.09 3.51 8.40
C HIS A 348 2.51 2.27 9.08
N SER A 349 3.14 1.13 8.85
CA SER A 349 2.76 -0.12 9.52
C SER A 349 3.41 -0.24 10.89
N LEU A 350 2.60 -0.54 11.92
CA LEU A 350 3.06 -0.95 13.25
C LEU A 350 3.08 -2.47 13.41
N SER A 351 2.23 -3.18 12.68
CA SER A 351 2.22 -4.65 12.61
C SER A 351 1.53 -5.10 11.31
N GLN A 352 1.31 -6.40 11.14
CA GLN A 352 0.58 -6.93 9.98
C GLN A 352 -0.86 -6.40 9.86
N LYS A 353 -1.45 -5.97 10.98
CA LYS A 353 -2.85 -5.56 11.07
C LYS A 353 -3.05 -4.17 11.66
N LYS A 354 -2.00 -3.51 12.15
CA LYS A 354 -2.09 -2.19 12.76
C LYS A 354 -1.28 -1.18 11.95
N PHE A 355 -1.89 -0.06 11.60
CA PHE A 355 -1.27 1.02 10.84
C PHE A 355 -1.46 2.34 11.54
N LEU A 356 -0.39 3.11 11.64
CA LEU A 356 -0.41 4.47 12.15
C LEU A 356 -0.57 5.44 10.98
N ILE A 357 -1.52 6.34 11.10
CA ILE A 357 -1.90 7.30 10.08
C ILE A 357 -1.74 8.69 10.67
N LEU A 358 -0.95 9.53 10.01
CA LEU A 358 -0.85 10.94 10.31
C LEU A 358 -1.79 11.71 9.39
N ASP A 359 -2.61 12.58 9.95
CA ASP A 359 -3.47 13.45 9.18
C ASP A 359 -2.89 14.86 8.96
N SER A 360 -3.54 15.65 8.10
CA SER A 360 -3.08 16.99 7.72
C SER A 360 -3.21 18.05 8.82
N VAL A 361 -3.92 17.76 9.91
CA VAL A 361 -4.07 18.67 11.07
C VAL A 361 -2.99 18.38 12.13
N GLY A 362 -2.30 17.25 11.96
CA GLY A 362 -1.24 16.77 12.84
C GLY A 362 -1.72 15.79 13.90
N GLU A 363 -2.88 15.16 13.67
CA GLU A 363 -3.43 14.13 14.54
C GLU A 363 -3.01 12.73 14.11
N LEU A 364 -2.76 11.87 15.10
CA LEU A 364 -2.44 10.47 14.88
C LEU A 364 -3.67 9.57 15.01
N HIS A 365 -3.85 8.67 14.06
CA HIS A 365 -4.91 7.67 14.04
C HIS A 365 -4.32 6.27 13.91
N LEU A 366 -4.85 5.31 14.65
CA LEU A 366 -4.54 3.91 14.53
C LEU A 366 -5.65 3.21 13.74
N LEU A 367 -5.28 2.62 12.61
CA LEU A 367 -6.12 1.68 11.87
C LEU A 367 -5.81 0.26 12.35
N ASP A 368 -6.79 -0.38 12.97
CA ASP A 368 -6.76 -1.81 13.29
C ASP A 368 -7.58 -2.60 12.27
N MET A 369 -6.93 -3.54 11.59
CA MET A 369 -7.57 -4.45 10.66
C MET A 369 -7.88 -5.78 11.33
N TYR A 370 -9.07 -6.31 11.11
CA TYR A 370 -9.49 -7.60 11.64
C TYR A 370 -10.23 -8.41 10.58
N SER A 371 -10.09 -9.72 10.69
CA SER A 371 -10.80 -10.70 9.86
C SER A 371 -11.76 -11.40 10.80
N MET A 372 -13.08 -11.23 10.62
CA MET A 372 -14.06 -11.85 11.51
C MET A 372 -14.06 -13.39 11.43
N SER A 373 -13.47 -13.99 10.38
CA SER A 373 -13.13 -15.42 10.29
C SER A 373 -12.23 -15.70 9.07
N PRO A 374 -11.60 -16.89 8.96
CA PRO A 374 -10.84 -17.28 7.76
C PRO A 374 -11.77 -17.34 6.53
N GLY A 375 -11.60 -16.39 5.60
CA GLY A 375 -12.41 -16.30 4.38
C GLY A 375 -13.51 -15.23 4.40
N SER A 376 -13.70 -14.52 5.52
CA SER A 376 -14.55 -13.34 5.59
C SER A 376 -13.87 -12.09 5.00
N GLU A 377 -14.68 -11.07 4.69
CA GLU A 377 -14.19 -9.76 4.27
C GLU A 377 -13.33 -9.15 5.39
N ILE A 378 -12.18 -8.60 4.99
CA ILE A 378 -11.30 -7.86 5.90
C ILE A 378 -11.98 -6.53 6.18
N SER A 379 -12.11 -6.17 7.45
CA SER A 379 -12.62 -4.87 7.88
C SER A 379 -11.55 -4.14 8.68
N GLY A 380 -11.76 -2.84 8.90
CA GLY A 380 -10.87 -2.00 9.67
C GLY A 380 -11.64 -1.06 10.57
N ARG A 381 -11.03 -0.73 11.71
CA ARG A 381 -11.52 0.26 12.66
C ARG A 381 -10.47 1.35 12.84
N MET A 382 -10.90 2.61 12.82
CA MET A 382 -10.04 3.77 13.08
C MET A 382 -10.19 4.23 14.53
N ARG A 383 -9.08 4.49 15.20
CA ARG A 383 -9.03 5.06 16.55
C ARG A 383 -8.09 6.26 16.57
N ARG A 384 -8.58 7.44 16.94
CA ARG A 384 -7.72 8.59 17.20
C ARG A 384 -6.86 8.34 18.44
N LEU A 385 -5.58 8.66 18.36
CA LEU A 385 -4.65 8.55 19.48
C LEU A 385 -4.49 9.93 20.13
N SER A 386 -4.54 9.99 21.46
CA SER A 386 -4.29 11.23 22.20
C SER A 386 -2.80 11.51 22.29
N HIS A 387 -2.36 12.67 21.79
CA HIS A 387 -0.98 13.14 21.91
C HIS A 387 -0.93 14.60 22.35
N ILE A 388 0.26 15.03 22.78
CA ILE A 388 0.47 16.35 23.40
C ILE A 388 0.96 17.40 22.37
N MET A 389 1.46 16.96 21.21
CA MET A 389 2.06 17.85 20.19
C MET A 389 1.41 17.67 18.82
N LYS A 390 1.31 18.73 18.00
CA LYS A 390 0.88 18.59 16.60
C LYS A 390 1.97 17.93 15.77
N VAL A 391 1.74 16.70 15.34
CA VAL A 391 2.74 15.91 14.64
C VAL A 391 2.83 16.37 13.19
N GLN A 392 4.04 16.66 12.70
CA GLN A 392 4.29 16.94 11.29
C GLN A 392 5.02 15.78 10.60
N MET A 393 5.78 15.01 11.39
CA MET A 393 6.66 13.97 10.88
C MET A 393 6.48 12.70 11.69
N LEU A 394 6.41 11.57 11.01
CA LEU A 394 6.20 10.26 11.60
C LEU A 394 7.19 9.26 11.00
N ALA A 395 7.90 8.55 11.87
CA ALA A 395 8.84 7.50 11.47
C ALA A 395 8.57 6.23 12.27
N VAL A 396 8.39 5.11 11.57
CA VAL A 396 8.12 3.79 12.17
C VAL A 396 9.06 2.76 11.57
N HIS A 397 9.85 2.10 12.41
CA HIS A 397 10.69 1.00 11.97
C HIS A 397 9.81 -0.21 11.61
N PRO A 398 9.99 -0.87 10.45
CA PRO A 398 9.11 -1.95 10.00
C PRO A 398 9.29 -3.29 10.75
N ASP A 399 9.80 -3.28 11.98
CA ASP A 399 9.94 -4.47 12.81
C ASP A 399 8.59 -4.84 13.44
N ILE A 400 8.19 -6.12 13.29
CA ILE A 400 6.90 -6.67 13.75
C ILE A 400 7.04 -7.17 15.21
N SER A 401 8.14 -6.84 15.89
CA SER A 401 8.36 -7.19 17.29
C SER A 401 7.32 -6.53 18.22
N ARG A 402 7.17 -7.09 19.42
CA ARG A 402 6.05 -6.78 20.35
C ARG A 402 6.04 -5.32 20.84
N THR A 403 7.16 -4.61 20.77
CA THR A 403 7.29 -3.22 21.21
C THR A 403 7.09 -2.26 20.03
N GLN A 404 5.90 -1.67 19.95
CA GLN A 404 5.53 -0.71 18.93
C GLN A 404 6.04 0.69 19.32
N THR A 405 7.36 0.90 19.15
CA THR A 405 7.95 2.24 19.27
C THR A 405 7.92 2.93 17.92
N PHE A 406 7.50 4.20 17.90
CA PHE A 406 7.53 5.06 16.73
C PHE A 406 8.06 6.44 17.13
N TRP A 407 8.48 7.22 16.15
CA TRP A 407 9.11 8.51 16.37
C TRP A 407 8.25 9.61 15.75
N VAL A 408 8.06 10.69 16.48
CA VAL A 408 7.27 11.85 16.04
C VAL A 408 8.04 13.14 16.24
N SER A 409 7.77 14.11 15.36
CA SER A 409 8.27 15.48 15.50
C SER A 409 7.23 16.48 15.01
N ASP A 410 7.28 17.68 15.56
CA ASP A 410 6.54 18.86 15.09
C ASP A 410 7.26 19.60 13.96
N GLY A 411 8.41 19.09 13.48
CA GLY A 411 9.23 19.73 12.45
C GLY A 411 10.05 20.91 12.96
N LEU A 412 10.05 21.17 14.27
CA LEU A 412 10.88 22.19 14.89
C LEU A 412 12.20 21.57 15.35
N HIS A 413 12.40 21.47 16.67
CA HIS A 413 13.68 21.14 17.28
C HIS A 413 13.62 19.94 18.20
N SER A 414 12.53 19.15 18.17
CA SER A 414 12.40 17.94 18.98
C SER A 414 11.90 16.75 18.20
N VAL A 415 12.42 15.57 18.56
CA VAL A 415 11.90 14.28 18.16
C VAL A 415 11.57 13.50 19.42
N HIS A 416 10.38 12.90 19.48
CA HIS A 416 9.95 12.09 20.60
C HIS A 416 9.80 10.63 20.17
N ALA A 417 10.43 9.73 20.91
CA ALA A 417 10.13 8.31 20.83
C ALA A 417 8.85 8.04 21.62
N MET A 418 7.88 7.42 20.97
CA MET A 418 6.55 7.14 21.48
C MET A 418 6.34 5.63 21.52
N SER A 419 5.74 5.13 22.59
CA SER A 419 5.34 3.73 22.72
C SER A 419 3.82 3.61 22.70
N VAL A 420 3.31 2.59 21.99
CA VAL A 420 1.89 2.21 22.01
C VAL A 420 1.68 1.06 22.99
N SER A 421 0.89 1.27 24.04
CA SER A 421 0.49 0.21 24.99
C SER A 421 -1.03 0.03 25.00
N ASP A 422 -1.49 -1.21 24.85
CA ASP A 422 -2.88 -1.59 25.13
C ASP A 422 -3.06 -1.53 26.66
N VAL A 423 -3.76 -0.51 27.18
CA VAL A 423 -4.11 -0.46 28.60
C VAL A 423 -5.38 -1.29 28.80
N GLU A 424 -5.24 -2.39 29.53
CA GLU A 424 -6.40 -3.08 30.08
C GLU A 424 -6.89 -2.26 31.27
N VAL A 425 -8.10 -1.70 31.17
CA VAL A 425 -8.77 -1.14 32.33
C VAL A 425 -9.11 -2.33 33.24
N PRO A 426 -8.68 -2.36 34.51
CA PRO A 426 -9.09 -3.42 35.41
C PRO A 426 -10.60 -3.32 35.61
N LEU A 427 -11.30 -4.37 35.20
CA LEU A 427 -12.72 -4.60 35.46
C LEU A 427 -12.94 -4.51 36.96
N ASN A 428 -13.69 -3.50 37.40
CA ASN A 428 -14.39 -3.64 38.66
C ASN A 428 -15.44 -4.73 38.43
N GLU A 429 -15.28 -5.86 39.13
CA GLU A 429 -16.27 -6.92 39.20
C GLU A 429 -17.56 -6.35 39.79
N ASN A 430 -18.43 -5.72 38.97
CA ASN A 430 -19.86 -5.51 39.23
C ASN A 430 -20.56 -4.63 38.17
N GLU A 431 -20.28 -4.75 36.87
CA GLU A 431 -21.19 -4.19 35.86
C GLU A 431 -21.10 -4.94 34.53
N LYS A 432 -22.12 -5.75 34.24
CA LYS A 432 -22.33 -6.31 32.90
C LYS A 432 -22.74 -5.18 31.95
N SER A 433 -21.77 -4.59 31.26
CA SER A 433 -22.04 -3.82 30.04
C SER A 433 -21.07 -4.23 28.93
N GLU A 434 -21.64 -4.58 27.77
CA GLU A 434 -20.89 -4.88 26.55
C GLU A 434 -20.27 -3.58 26.01
N ASN A 435 -19.00 -3.65 25.57
CA ASN A 435 -18.12 -2.58 25.04
C ASN A 435 -17.28 -1.78 26.04
N GLU A 436 -16.44 -2.46 26.82
CA GLU A 436 -15.24 -1.83 27.36
C GLU A 436 -14.18 -1.71 26.24
N GLU A 437 -14.11 -0.53 25.62
CA GLU A 437 -13.03 -0.22 24.69
C GLU A 437 -11.71 -0.13 25.44
N LYS A 438 -10.81 -1.09 25.22
CA LYS A 438 -9.41 -0.98 25.65
C LYS A 438 -8.83 0.33 25.13
N GLN A 439 -8.66 1.30 26.03
CA GLN A 439 -8.16 2.61 25.69
C GLN A 439 -6.66 2.48 25.42
N LEU A 440 -6.27 2.60 24.15
CA LEU A 440 -4.87 2.66 23.77
C LEU A 440 -4.29 3.98 24.23
N ARG A 441 -3.26 3.91 25.08
CA ARG A 441 -2.51 5.09 25.49
C ARG A 441 -1.16 5.06 24.79
N ILE A 442 -0.83 6.17 24.14
CA ILE A 442 0.54 6.42 23.71
C ILE A 442 1.28 7.19 24.80
N SER A 443 2.55 6.86 25.01
CA SER A 443 3.41 7.54 25.98
C SER A 443 4.75 7.90 25.35
N ALA A 444 5.24 9.10 25.63
CA ALA A 444 6.58 9.51 25.25
C ALA A 444 7.59 8.82 26.17
N THR A 445 8.52 8.08 25.58
CA THR A 445 9.55 7.32 26.32
C THR A 445 10.89 8.04 26.35
N GLN A 446 11.22 8.81 25.30
CA GLN A 446 12.40 9.67 25.20
C GLN A 446 12.14 10.88 24.31
N GLY A 447 12.97 11.92 24.44
CA GLY A 447 13.05 13.06 23.54
C GLY A 447 14.49 13.34 23.12
N VAL A 448 14.68 13.69 21.86
CA VAL A 448 15.93 14.18 21.27
C VAL A 448 15.70 15.64 20.88
N PHE A 449 16.60 16.54 21.30
CA PHE A 449 16.55 17.94 20.91
C PHE A 449 17.64 18.25 19.89
N ALA A 450 17.23 18.83 18.77
CA ALA A 450 18.10 19.21 17.66
C ALA A 450 18.42 20.71 17.72
N SER A 451 19.63 21.08 17.33
CA SER A 451 20.05 22.49 17.21
C SER A 451 19.51 23.18 15.96
N GLU A 452 18.96 22.42 15.01
CA GLU A 452 18.44 22.90 13.74
C GLU A 452 17.01 22.40 13.51
N ARG A 453 16.31 22.97 12.53
CA ARG A 453 14.97 22.50 12.17
C ARG A 453 15.05 21.14 11.49
N ILE A 454 14.12 20.28 11.85
CA ILE A 454 14.06 18.90 11.35
C ILE A 454 13.27 18.88 10.05
N GLN A 455 13.88 18.34 8.99
CA GLN A 455 13.32 18.28 7.65
C GLN A 455 12.85 16.88 7.25
N ASP A 456 13.60 15.84 7.65
CA ASP A 456 13.22 14.44 7.42
C ASP A 456 13.62 13.54 8.60
N LEU A 457 12.86 12.46 8.82
CA LEU A 457 13.07 11.48 9.88
C LEU A 457 12.94 10.07 9.35
N ILE A 458 13.97 9.26 9.58
CA ILE A 458 14.00 7.86 9.15
C ILE A 458 14.39 6.95 10.31
N PRO A 459 13.65 5.86 10.54
CA PRO A 459 14.02 4.89 11.55
C PRO A 459 15.12 3.95 11.02
N LEU A 460 16.25 3.89 11.73
CA LEU A 460 17.32 2.92 11.49
C LEU A 460 17.07 1.60 12.22
N SER A 461 16.44 1.67 13.39
CA SER A 461 15.97 0.54 14.20
C SER A 461 14.82 1.02 15.09
N THR A 462 14.28 0.16 15.94
CA THR A 462 13.27 0.54 16.95
C THR A 462 13.79 1.66 17.88
N ASN A 463 15.09 1.66 18.19
CA ASN A 463 15.71 2.59 19.12
C ASN A 463 16.71 3.54 18.46
N ALA A 464 16.77 3.59 17.13
CA ALA A 464 17.69 4.45 16.41
C ALA A 464 17.01 5.15 15.23
N ILE A 465 17.36 6.41 15.04
CA ILE A 465 16.84 7.27 13.98
C ILE A 465 17.97 7.98 13.25
N LEU A 466 17.72 8.26 11.98
CA LEU A 466 18.45 9.19 11.16
C LEU A 466 17.60 10.45 11.01
N MET A 467 18.18 11.60 11.33
CA MET A 467 17.54 12.90 11.33
C MET A 467 18.23 13.78 10.30
N LEU A 468 17.48 14.26 9.32
CA LEU A 468 17.91 15.32 8.41
C LEU A 468 17.48 16.65 9.01
N GLY A 469 18.46 17.48 9.35
CA GLY A 469 18.23 18.88 9.66
C GLY A 469 18.56 19.80 8.49
N GLN A 470 18.52 21.10 8.72
CA GLN A 470 18.67 22.11 7.66
C GLN A 470 20.01 22.07 6.93
N GLY A 471 21.09 21.63 7.58
CA GLY A 471 22.40 21.51 6.93
C GLY A 471 23.13 20.19 7.18
N ASN A 472 22.65 19.35 8.09
CA ASN A 472 23.39 18.17 8.52
C ASN A 472 22.48 16.96 8.68
N ILE A 473 23.11 15.78 8.67
CA ILE A 473 22.45 14.51 8.95
C ILE A 473 23.06 13.91 10.21
N TYR A 474 22.20 13.56 11.17
CA TYR A 474 22.59 12.99 12.45
C TYR A 474 21.93 11.63 12.65
N ALA A 475 22.70 10.64 13.10
CA ALA A 475 22.17 9.40 13.62
C ALA A 475 22.14 9.46 15.15
N TYR A 476 21.00 9.07 15.72
CA TYR A 476 20.81 8.91 17.16
C TYR A 476 20.43 7.47 17.46
N ALA A 477 21.00 6.89 18.50
CA ALA A 477 20.64 5.58 19.01
C ALA A 477 20.50 5.61 20.52
N ILE A 478 19.57 4.80 21.02
CA ILE A 478 19.29 4.67 22.45
C ILE A 478 19.52 3.21 22.85
N SER A 479 20.41 3.00 23.82
CA SER A 479 20.78 1.68 24.37
C SER A 479 20.43 1.50 25.84
#